data_AF-A0A1R2CI40-F1
#
_entry.id   AF-A0A1R2CI40-F1
#
_cell.length_a   1.000
_cell.length_b   1.000
_cell.length_c   1.000
_cell.angle_alpha   90.00
_cell.angle_beta   90.00
_cell.angle_gamma   90.00
#
_symmetry.space_group_name_H-M   'P 1'
#
loop_
_entity.id
_entity.type
_entity.pdbx_description
1 polymer ?
#
loop_
_entity_poly.entity_id
_entity_poly.type
_entity_poly.pdbx_seq_one_letter_code
_entity_poly.pdbx_strand_id
1 'polypeptide(L)'
;METAQELKQTLNVLKRALIIEREERKENAANLEATKVKLKAIDEEIEAKVIQLNTITEKQGQLDEELSKAKDRLKNLPKAKPTPQKTSGSGSTKSIQALEQQNEKLMEEYSTLTRENKEDEEKVIKLKQELESYTKELSKTDEIIKEINNSVIRKNDEVNNKISSLSNEIAEIVKNKMRTLEKNSEYEEDIQNILITNKRMSEDTNNLKDFIKNKSELENRLIESVKSHEAMELDLESQVLRCKTQLFDSNDFYQEFEIKVFSLMMKCKGSMIIKKNNTGEFVIELLYKTKKECIFFREISNVYEHQNKDDRFVIEYNNKTKEILAENKGEIVARIREIIQRSQGIYSI
;
A
#
# COMPACT_ATOMS: atom_id res chain seq x y z
N MET A 1 5.63 -9.25 9.60
CA MET A 1 4.88 -8.18 10.32
C MET A 1 5.92 -7.27 10.91
N GLU A 2 6.14 -6.09 10.33
CA GLU A 2 7.04 -5.10 10.93
C GLU A 2 6.50 -4.68 12.29
N THR A 3 7.38 -4.61 13.29
CA THR A 3 7.01 -4.22 14.64
C THR A 3 6.69 -2.73 14.69
N ALA A 4 5.80 -2.29 15.60
CA ALA A 4 5.42 -0.88 15.73
C ALA A 4 6.62 0.07 15.95
N GLN A 5 7.74 -0.47 16.46
CA GLN A 5 8.99 0.25 16.66
C GLN A 5 9.75 0.49 15.35
N GLU A 6 9.76 -0.48 14.43
CA GLU A 6 10.35 -0.35 13.09
C GLU A 6 9.60 0.70 12.27
N LEU A 7 8.25 0.67 12.28
CA LEU A 7 7.43 1.69 11.61
C LEU A 7 7.72 3.11 12.12
N LYS A 8 7.98 3.26 13.43
CA LYS A 8 8.30 4.56 14.04
C LYS A 8 9.69 5.05 13.63
N GLN A 9 10.66 4.14 13.46
CA GLN A 9 11.98 4.49 12.93
C GLN A 9 11.89 4.89 11.45
N THR A 10 11.19 4.12 10.63
CA THR A 10 10.99 4.42 9.21
C THR A 10 10.29 5.77 9.01
N LEU A 11 9.25 6.06 9.81
CA LEU A 11 8.56 7.35 9.76
C LEU A 11 9.49 8.54 10.08
N ASN A 12 10.42 8.37 11.03
CA ASN A 12 11.38 9.43 11.38
C ASN A 12 12.41 9.65 10.27
N VAL A 13 12.87 8.59 9.60
CA VAL A 13 13.78 8.70 8.44
C VAL A 13 13.08 9.43 7.29
N LEU A 14 11.83 9.06 6.98
CA LEU A 14 11.04 9.70 5.93
C LEU A 14 10.77 11.19 6.23
N LYS A 15 10.49 11.54 7.50
CA LYS A 15 10.33 12.94 7.90
C LYS A 15 11.60 13.76 7.70
N ARG A 16 12.78 13.20 8.02
CA ARG A 16 14.07 13.86 7.79
C ARG A 16 14.35 14.02 6.30
N ALA A 17 14.13 12.98 5.50
CA ALA A 17 14.29 13.03 4.05
C ALA A 17 13.38 14.11 3.41
N LEU A 18 12.13 14.20 3.87
CA LEU A 18 11.18 15.21 3.37
C LEU A 18 11.61 16.66 3.71
N ILE A 19 12.23 16.87 4.87
CA ILE A 19 12.76 18.19 5.25
C ILE A 19 13.92 18.56 4.33
N ILE A 20 14.86 17.64 4.11
CA ILE A 20 16.01 17.83 3.22
C ILE A 20 15.55 18.13 1.79
N GLU A 21 14.61 17.35 1.24
CA GLU A 21 14.09 17.56 -0.11
C GLU A 21 13.41 18.95 -0.24
N ARG A 22 12.73 19.42 0.82
CA ARG A 22 12.12 20.75 0.84
C ARG A 22 13.15 21.87 0.88
N GLU A 23 14.27 21.69 1.59
CA GLU A 23 15.38 22.64 1.61
C GLU A 23 16.09 22.70 0.27
N GLU A 24 16.42 21.55 -0.32
CA GLU A 24 17.02 21.46 -1.67
C GLU A 24 16.12 22.08 -2.74
N ARG A 25 14.80 21.89 -2.68
CA ARG A 25 13.87 22.57 -3.61
C ARG A 25 13.91 24.09 -3.48
N LYS A 26 14.02 24.62 -2.26
CA LYS A 26 14.10 26.07 -2.04
C LYS A 26 15.41 26.63 -2.59
N GLU A 27 16.52 25.95 -2.36
CA GLU A 27 17.83 26.32 -2.89
C GLU A 27 17.84 26.29 -4.42
N ASN A 28 17.30 25.23 -5.03
CA ASN A 28 17.16 25.11 -6.48
C ASN A 28 16.29 26.23 -7.08
N ALA A 29 15.19 26.60 -6.42
CA ALA A 29 14.35 27.71 -6.86
C ALA A 29 15.09 29.06 -6.80
N ALA A 30 15.88 29.29 -5.75
CA ALA A 30 16.70 30.50 -5.63
C ALA A 30 17.79 30.55 -6.71
N ASN A 31 18.47 29.44 -6.97
CA ASN A 31 19.49 29.33 -8.02
C ASN A 31 18.91 29.53 -9.43
N LEU A 32 17.71 29.00 -9.69
CA LEU A 32 17.01 29.21 -10.95
C LEU A 32 16.71 30.69 -11.18
N GLU A 33 16.20 31.38 -10.15
CA GLU A 33 15.87 32.80 -10.25
C GLU A 33 17.12 33.66 -10.46
N ALA A 34 18.21 33.37 -9.73
CA ALA A 34 19.50 34.02 -9.93
C ALA A 34 20.04 33.82 -11.36
N THR A 35 19.85 32.63 -11.93
CA THR A 35 20.28 32.32 -13.30
C THR A 35 19.44 33.06 -14.35
N LYS A 36 18.12 33.17 -14.16
CA LYS A 36 17.25 33.97 -15.03
C LYS A 36 17.65 35.44 -15.06
N VAL A 37 17.97 36.01 -13.89
CA VAL A 37 18.44 37.40 -13.80
C VAL A 37 19.74 37.60 -14.59
N LYS A 38 20.70 36.68 -14.48
CA LYS A 38 21.94 36.72 -15.26
C LYS A 38 21.71 36.59 -16.76
N LEU A 39 20.82 35.69 -17.18
CA LEU A 39 20.46 35.50 -18.58
C LEU A 39 19.87 36.78 -19.19
N LYS A 40 18.94 37.42 -18.46
CA LYS A 40 18.34 38.68 -18.90
C LYS A 40 19.37 39.80 -19.06
N ALA A 41 20.33 39.89 -18.14
CA ALA A 41 21.42 40.87 -18.25
C ALA A 41 22.32 40.61 -19.49
N ILE A 42 22.56 39.34 -19.83
CA ILE A 42 23.32 38.96 -21.03
C ILE A 42 22.52 39.30 -22.29
N ASP A 43 21.21 39.04 -22.32
CA ASP A 43 20.35 39.40 -23.46
C ASP A 43 20.36 40.92 -23.70
N GLU A 44 20.26 41.72 -22.63
CA GLU A 44 20.35 43.19 -22.70
C GLU A 44 21.74 43.64 -23.22
N GLU A 45 22.83 42.95 -22.85
CA GLU A 45 24.18 43.23 -23.35
C GLU A 45 24.34 42.86 -24.83
N ILE A 46 23.79 41.71 -25.26
CA ILE A 46 23.78 41.29 -26.66
C ILE A 46 23.03 42.30 -27.52
N GLU A 47 21.86 42.74 -27.07
CA GLU A 47 21.04 43.72 -27.80
C GLU A 47 21.79 45.06 -27.95
N ALA A 48 22.48 45.52 -26.90
CA ALA A 48 23.34 46.70 -26.98
C ALA A 48 24.50 46.52 -27.98
N LYS A 49 25.11 45.33 -28.03
CA LYS A 49 26.20 45.01 -28.98
C LYS A 49 25.71 44.92 -30.42
N VAL A 50 24.51 44.41 -30.66
CA VAL A 50 23.88 44.39 -32.00
C VAL A 50 23.65 45.82 -32.51
N ILE A 51 23.18 46.73 -31.65
CA ILE A 51 23.03 48.15 -32.00
C ILE A 51 24.39 48.78 -32.37
N GLN A 52 25.45 48.48 -31.59
CA GLN A 52 26.81 48.97 -31.90
C GLN A 52 27.31 48.45 -33.26
N LEU A 53 27.09 47.16 -33.55
CA LEU A 53 27.47 46.55 -34.82
C LEU A 53 26.77 47.21 -36.01
N ASN A 54 25.46 47.40 -35.94
CA ASN A 54 24.71 48.08 -37.00
C ASN A 54 25.25 49.50 -37.27
N THR A 55 25.59 50.24 -36.22
CA THR A 55 26.17 51.59 -36.34
C THR A 55 27.54 51.56 -37.03
N ILE A 56 28.37 50.53 -36.77
CA ILE A 56 29.67 50.36 -37.42
C ILE A 56 29.48 49.98 -38.89
N THR A 57 28.56 49.07 -39.20
CA THR A 57 28.26 48.65 -40.58
C THR A 57 27.77 49.82 -41.44
N GLU A 58 26.92 50.70 -40.91
CA GLU A 58 26.49 51.91 -41.62
C GLU A 58 27.66 52.86 -41.92
N LYS A 59 28.55 53.08 -40.95
CA LYS A 59 29.77 53.90 -41.15
C LYS A 59 30.71 53.29 -42.19
N GLN A 60 30.80 51.96 -42.24
CA GLN A 60 31.63 51.25 -43.20
C GLN A 60 31.09 51.42 -44.63
N GLY A 61 29.77 51.37 -44.81
CA GLY A 61 29.13 51.69 -46.09
C GLY A 61 29.37 53.13 -46.55
N GLN A 62 29.36 54.10 -45.63
CA GLN A 62 29.69 55.50 -45.94
C GLN A 62 31.15 55.68 -46.38
N LEU A 63 32.08 55.01 -45.70
CA LEU A 63 33.52 55.02 -46.04
C LEU A 63 33.78 54.38 -47.42
N ASP A 64 33.12 53.27 -47.74
CA ASP A 64 33.24 52.62 -49.05
C ASP A 64 32.72 53.53 -50.19
N GLU A 65 31.65 54.28 -49.94
CA GLU A 65 31.11 55.25 -50.90
C GLU A 65 32.05 56.45 -51.12
N GLU A 66 32.67 56.97 -50.04
CA GLU A 66 33.69 58.02 -50.12
C GLU A 66 34.95 57.54 -50.86
N LEU A 67 35.38 56.30 -50.64
CA LEU A 67 36.54 55.71 -51.27
C LEU A 67 36.30 55.46 -52.77
N SER A 68 35.07 55.10 -53.15
CA SER A 68 34.62 55.07 -54.55
C SER A 68 34.71 56.46 -55.21
N LYS A 69 34.18 57.49 -54.54
CA LYS A 69 34.24 58.90 -55.01
C LYS A 69 35.68 59.41 -55.11
N ALA A 70 36.58 59.00 -54.21
CA ALA A 70 37.99 59.36 -54.25
C ALA A 70 38.74 58.68 -55.41
N LYS A 71 38.43 57.41 -55.71
CA LYS A 71 38.97 56.68 -56.87
C LYS A 71 38.58 57.35 -58.19
N ASP A 72 37.35 57.84 -58.30
CA ASP A 72 36.89 58.54 -59.51
C ASP A 72 37.54 59.93 -59.67
N ARG A 73 37.87 60.62 -58.56
CA ARG A 73 38.64 61.87 -58.60
C ARG A 73 40.10 61.65 -59.01
N LEU A 74 40.72 60.55 -58.60
CA LEU A 74 42.10 60.21 -58.99
C LEU A 74 42.24 59.86 -60.48
N LYS A 75 41.18 59.34 -61.12
CA LYS A 75 41.16 59.07 -62.57
C LYS A 75 41.15 60.35 -63.44
N ASN A 76 40.80 61.51 -62.88
CA ASN A 76 40.62 62.77 -63.61
C ASN A 76 41.74 63.79 -63.40
N LEU A 77 42.91 63.38 -62.88
CA LEU A 77 44.07 64.27 -62.73
C LEU A 77 44.76 64.54 -64.09
N PRO A 78 45.02 65.81 -64.47
CA PRO A 78 45.69 66.13 -65.73
C PRO A 78 47.17 65.76 -65.67
N LYS A 79 47.64 64.98 -66.65
CA LYS A 79 49.06 64.64 -66.83
C LYS A 79 49.84 65.86 -67.32
N ALA A 80 50.79 66.34 -66.52
CA ALA A 80 51.72 67.38 -66.90
C ALA A 80 52.65 66.90 -68.04
N LYS A 81 52.82 67.75 -69.07
CA LYS A 81 53.79 67.56 -70.16
C LYS A 81 55.08 68.36 -69.86
N PRO A 82 56.27 67.80 -70.11
CA PRO A 82 57.53 68.52 -70.03
C PRO A 82 57.77 69.33 -71.32
N THR A 83 58.29 70.54 -71.18
CA THR A 83 58.64 71.43 -72.30
C THR A 83 60.16 71.61 -72.32
N PRO A 84 60.88 71.23 -73.38
CA PRO A 84 62.32 71.47 -73.48
C PRO A 84 62.69 72.64 -74.40
N GLN A 85 63.67 73.41 -73.91
CA GLN A 85 64.86 73.97 -74.58
C GLN A 85 64.79 75.09 -75.64
N LYS A 86 65.70 76.06 -75.39
CA LYS A 86 66.68 76.74 -76.31
C LYS A 86 66.17 77.89 -77.20
N THR A 87 66.95 78.91 -77.59
CA THR A 87 68.19 79.65 -77.16
C THR A 87 68.38 80.69 -78.29
N SER A 88 68.84 81.90 -77.99
CA SER A 88 69.68 82.77 -78.87
C SER A 88 69.73 84.17 -78.22
N GLY A 89 70.82 84.93 -78.14
CA GLY A 89 72.19 84.86 -78.64
C GLY A 89 72.77 86.28 -78.55
N SER A 90 74.11 86.41 -78.49
CA SER A 90 74.92 87.65 -78.71
C SER A 90 75.78 88.11 -77.51
N GLY A 91 77.12 88.06 -77.68
CA GLY A 91 78.07 88.90 -76.93
C GLY A 91 79.29 88.16 -76.37
N SER A 92 80.30 87.85 -77.20
CA SER A 92 81.40 86.90 -76.93
C SER A 92 82.44 87.25 -75.84
N THR A 93 82.22 88.28 -75.02
CA THR A 93 83.05 88.56 -73.82
C THR A 93 82.22 88.67 -72.54
N LYS A 94 80.97 89.15 -72.62
CA LYS A 94 79.95 88.94 -71.56
C LYS A 94 79.46 87.49 -71.53
N SER A 95 79.53 86.79 -72.65
CA SER A 95 79.16 85.38 -72.79
C SER A 95 80.10 84.46 -72.03
N ILE A 96 81.39 84.77 -71.94
CA ILE A 96 82.34 83.92 -71.19
C ILE A 96 82.08 84.09 -69.70
N GLN A 97 81.89 85.32 -69.22
CA GLN A 97 81.58 85.59 -67.81
C GLN A 97 80.19 85.08 -67.38
N ALA A 98 79.18 85.17 -68.27
CA ALA A 98 77.87 84.58 -68.05
C ALA A 98 77.90 83.04 -68.11
N LEU A 99 78.75 82.46 -68.97
CA LEU A 99 78.98 81.02 -69.01
C LEU A 99 79.74 80.55 -67.77
N GLU A 100 80.72 81.31 -67.26
CA GLU A 100 81.44 81.02 -66.01
C GLU A 100 80.50 81.08 -64.81
N GLN A 101 79.66 82.12 -64.68
CA GLN A 101 78.61 82.17 -63.65
C GLN A 101 77.58 81.05 -63.81
N GLN A 102 77.19 80.69 -65.04
CA GLN A 102 76.33 79.54 -65.27
C GLN A 102 77.02 78.22 -64.90
N ASN A 103 78.32 78.09 -65.16
CA ASN A 103 79.09 76.89 -64.84
C ASN A 103 79.28 76.76 -63.33
N GLU A 104 79.54 77.87 -62.63
CA GLU A 104 79.62 77.91 -61.17
C GLU A 104 78.28 77.56 -60.53
N LYS A 105 77.17 78.12 -61.05
CA LYS A 105 75.81 77.79 -60.61
C LYS A 105 75.44 76.34 -60.93
N LEU A 106 75.85 75.81 -62.08
CA LEU A 106 75.67 74.40 -62.45
C LEU A 106 76.50 73.47 -61.56
N MET A 107 77.70 73.88 -61.14
CA MET A 107 78.53 73.13 -60.20
C MET A 107 77.92 73.13 -58.80
N GLU A 108 77.35 74.25 -58.34
CA GLU A 108 76.56 74.31 -57.10
C GLU A 108 75.30 73.44 -57.18
N GLU A 109 74.53 73.52 -58.27
CA GLU A 109 73.35 72.67 -58.49
C GLU A 109 73.75 71.19 -58.55
N TYR A 110 74.84 70.84 -59.23
CA TYR A 110 75.35 69.47 -59.30
C TYR A 110 75.80 68.96 -57.93
N SER A 111 76.49 69.80 -57.15
CA SER A 111 76.89 69.48 -55.77
C SER A 111 75.66 69.25 -54.87
N THR A 112 74.64 70.11 -55.02
CA THR A 112 73.38 70.03 -54.27
C THR A 112 72.60 68.76 -54.63
N LEU A 113 72.44 68.48 -55.93
CA LEU A 113 71.82 67.25 -56.44
C LEU A 113 72.58 65.99 -56.03
N THR A 114 73.91 66.04 -55.99
CA THR A 114 74.73 64.91 -55.54
C THR A 114 74.50 64.65 -54.05
N ARG A 115 74.36 65.70 -53.24
CA ARG A 115 74.02 65.57 -51.82
C ARG A 115 72.59 65.03 -51.64
N GLU A 116 71.62 65.57 -52.35
CA GLU A 116 70.22 65.12 -52.31
C GLU A 116 70.09 63.65 -52.75
N ASN A 117 70.79 63.22 -53.81
CA ASN A 117 70.82 61.82 -54.21
C ASN A 117 71.42 60.92 -53.12
N LYS A 118 72.49 61.36 -52.43
CA LYS A 118 73.03 60.60 -51.28
C LYS A 118 72.04 60.51 -50.12
N GLU A 119 71.37 61.61 -49.79
CA GLU A 119 70.32 61.62 -48.75
C GLU A 119 69.14 60.71 -49.12
N ASP A 120 68.74 60.68 -50.39
CA ASP A 120 67.67 59.80 -50.89
C ASP A 120 68.13 58.33 -50.97
N GLU A 121 69.37 58.04 -51.32
CA GLU A 121 69.96 56.70 -51.20
C GLU A 121 69.91 56.20 -49.74
N GLU A 122 70.27 57.05 -48.77
CA GLU A 122 70.17 56.73 -47.34
C GLU A 122 68.71 56.50 -46.90
N LYS A 123 67.75 57.30 -47.38
CA LYS A 123 66.31 57.08 -47.12
C LYS A 123 65.84 55.76 -47.71
N VAL A 124 66.25 55.42 -48.92
CA VAL A 124 65.89 54.15 -49.58
C VAL A 124 66.44 52.96 -48.79
N ILE A 125 67.67 53.06 -48.26
CA ILE A 125 68.25 52.01 -47.40
C ILE A 125 67.43 51.85 -46.12
N LYS A 126 67.08 52.94 -45.43
CA LYS A 126 66.22 52.90 -44.23
C LYS A 126 64.86 52.29 -44.51
N LEU A 127 64.18 52.73 -45.57
CA LEU A 127 62.88 52.19 -45.97
C LEU A 127 62.94 50.70 -46.31
N LYS A 128 64.03 50.23 -46.96
CA LYS A 128 64.22 48.78 -47.21
C LYS A 128 64.37 47.99 -45.91
N GLN A 129 65.14 48.52 -44.95
CA GLN A 129 65.30 47.88 -43.64
C GLN A 129 63.98 47.83 -42.85
N GLU A 130 63.21 48.92 -42.86
CA GLU A 130 61.88 48.97 -42.25
C GLU A 130 60.93 47.97 -42.92
N LEU A 131 60.90 47.90 -44.25
CA LEU A 131 60.05 46.98 -45.00
C LEU A 131 60.41 45.51 -44.71
N GLU A 132 61.71 45.19 -44.62
CA GLU A 132 62.16 43.86 -44.22
C GLU A 132 61.75 43.51 -42.78
N SER A 133 61.82 44.48 -41.85
CA SER A 133 61.35 44.32 -40.47
C SER A 133 59.85 44.05 -40.42
N TYR A 134 59.03 44.88 -41.10
CA TYR A 134 57.59 44.69 -41.17
C TYR A 134 57.20 43.36 -41.81
N THR A 135 57.92 42.92 -42.85
CA THR A 135 57.64 41.63 -43.49
C THR A 135 57.88 40.46 -42.52
N LYS A 136 58.95 40.53 -41.70
CA LYS A 136 59.23 39.53 -40.67
C LYS A 136 58.20 39.54 -39.54
N GLU A 137 57.69 40.70 -39.16
CA GLU A 137 56.62 40.80 -38.17
C GLU A 137 55.28 40.27 -38.70
N LEU A 138 54.96 40.56 -39.96
CA LEU A 138 53.77 40.04 -40.62
C LEU A 138 53.80 38.51 -40.67
N SER A 139 54.92 37.90 -41.08
CA SER A 139 55.04 36.44 -41.16
C SER A 139 54.88 35.77 -39.79
N LYS A 140 55.46 36.35 -38.73
CA LYS A 140 55.28 35.86 -37.36
C LYS A 140 53.82 35.97 -36.91
N THR A 141 53.17 37.07 -37.25
CA THR A 141 51.76 37.29 -36.90
C THR A 141 50.86 36.28 -37.61
N ASP A 142 51.12 36.01 -38.89
CA ASP A 142 50.39 34.99 -39.67
C ASP A 142 50.59 33.57 -39.09
N GLU A 143 51.79 33.23 -38.62
CA GLU A 143 52.05 31.96 -37.94
C GLU A 143 51.26 31.85 -36.63
N ILE A 144 51.29 32.90 -35.80
CA ILE A 144 50.52 32.95 -34.55
C ILE A 144 49.01 32.82 -34.83
N ILE A 145 48.49 33.53 -35.84
CA ILE A 145 47.07 33.44 -36.22
C ILE A 145 46.71 32.01 -36.67
N LYS A 146 47.58 31.35 -37.45
CA LYS A 146 47.36 29.95 -37.85
C LYS A 146 47.34 29.01 -36.65
N GLU A 147 48.24 29.17 -35.69
CA GLU A 147 48.25 28.37 -34.47
C GLU A 147 46.98 28.58 -33.64
N ILE A 148 46.56 29.83 -33.46
CA ILE A 148 45.32 30.17 -32.77
C ILE A 148 44.12 29.54 -33.49
N ASN A 149 44.05 29.67 -34.82
CA ASN A 149 42.95 29.12 -35.60
C ASN A 149 42.89 27.59 -35.47
N ASN A 150 44.03 26.90 -35.56
CA ASN A 150 44.09 25.45 -35.37
C ASN A 150 43.67 25.03 -33.95
N SER A 151 44.05 25.80 -32.93
CA SER A 151 43.63 25.58 -31.54
C SER A 151 42.12 25.76 -31.37
N VAL A 152 41.55 26.80 -31.97
CA VAL A 152 40.10 27.06 -31.96
C VAL A 152 39.33 25.95 -32.66
N ILE A 153 39.79 25.49 -33.82
CA ILE A 153 39.17 24.37 -34.55
C ILE A 153 39.12 23.12 -33.67
N ARG A 154 40.25 22.73 -33.05
CA ARG A 154 40.29 21.55 -32.15
C ARG A 154 39.32 21.69 -30.98
N LYS A 155 39.29 22.85 -30.33
CA LYS A 155 38.36 23.10 -29.23
C LYS A 155 36.90 23.05 -29.69
N ASN A 156 36.62 23.55 -30.90
CA ASN A 156 35.28 23.50 -31.47
C ASN A 156 34.83 22.05 -31.72
N ASP A 157 35.72 21.22 -32.25
CA ASP A 157 35.47 19.79 -32.45
C ASP A 157 35.23 19.06 -31.12
N GLU A 158 36.05 19.34 -30.09
CA GLU A 158 35.85 18.81 -28.74
C GLU A 158 34.49 19.19 -28.14
N VAL A 159 34.08 20.46 -28.30
CA VAL A 159 32.78 20.95 -27.82
C VAL A 159 31.65 20.28 -28.59
N ASN A 160 31.75 20.15 -29.92
CA ASN A 160 30.73 19.49 -30.74
C ASN A 160 30.56 18.00 -30.38
N ASN A 161 31.68 17.31 -30.10
CA ASN A 161 31.64 15.93 -29.62
C ASN A 161 30.95 15.81 -28.26
N LYS A 162 31.24 16.74 -27.33
CA LYS A 162 30.55 16.79 -26.02
C LYS A 162 29.06 17.08 -26.17
N ILE A 163 28.68 18.02 -27.03
CA ILE A 163 27.27 18.32 -27.33
C ILE A 163 26.55 17.07 -27.84
N SER A 164 27.20 16.32 -28.74
CA SER A 164 26.63 15.09 -29.30
C SER A 164 26.45 14.00 -28.23
N SER A 165 27.44 13.81 -27.34
CA SER A 165 27.34 12.87 -26.22
C SER A 165 26.20 13.24 -25.27
N LEU A 166 26.14 14.50 -24.85
CA LEU A 166 25.08 15.00 -23.96
C LEU A 166 23.70 14.87 -24.60
N SER A 167 23.58 15.10 -25.90
CA SER A 167 22.31 14.91 -26.62
C SER A 167 21.85 13.45 -26.58
N ASN A 168 22.76 12.49 -26.68
CA ASN A 168 22.43 11.06 -26.57
C ASN A 168 22.03 10.68 -25.13
N GLU A 169 22.75 11.17 -24.12
CA GLU A 169 22.40 10.96 -22.71
C GLU A 169 21.02 11.52 -22.38
N ILE A 170 20.69 12.73 -22.86
CA ILE A 170 19.36 13.33 -22.68
C ILE A 170 18.27 12.45 -23.33
N ALA A 171 18.50 11.94 -24.53
CA ALA A 171 17.55 11.05 -25.21
C ALA A 171 17.31 9.76 -24.41
N GLU A 172 18.35 9.19 -23.81
CA GLU A 172 18.24 8.01 -22.96
C GLU A 172 17.50 8.29 -21.65
N ILE A 173 17.79 9.44 -21.00
CA ILE A 173 17.06 9.89 -19.80
C ILE A 173 15.57 10.06 -20.11
N VAL A 174 15.23 10.69 -21.24
CA VAL A 174 13.82 10.85 -21.65
C VAL A 174 13.14 9.50 -21.87
N LYS A 175 13.82 8.55 -22.54
CA LYS A 175 13.30 7.20 -22.75
C LYS A 175 13.06 6.45 -21.43
N ASN A 176 14.00 6.54 -20.50
CA ASN A 176 13.87 5.91 -19.19
C ASN A 176 12.75 6.57 -18.36
N LYS A 177 12.61 7.90 -18.44
CA LYS A 177 11.49 8.62 -17.81
C LYS A 177 10.13 8.16 -18.34
N MET A 178 9.99 7.97 -19.65
CA MET A 178 8.74 7.45 -20.25
C MET A 178 8.40 6.05 -19.73
N ARG A 179 9.38 5.13 -19.69
CA ARG A 179 9.18 3.77 -19.13
C ARG A 179 8.74 3.81 -17.66
N THR A 180 9.31 4.73 -16.87
CA THR A 180 8.91 4.89 -15.47
C THR A 180 7.49 5.45 -15.34
N LEU A 181 7.08 6.37 -16.22
CA LEU A 181 5.71 6.89 -16.25
C LEU A 181 4.70 5.79 -16.63
N GLU A 182 5.02 4.95 -17.61
CA GLU A 182 4.19 3.79 -17.99
C GLU A 182 3.99 2.85 -16.79
N LYS A 183 5.08 2.45 -16.10
CA LYS A 183 4.99 1.62 -14.90
C LYS A 183 4.20 2.27 -13.76
N ASN A 184 4.33 3.59 -13.58
CA ASN A 184 3.54 4.29 -12.57
C ASN A 184 2.05 4.24 -12.90
N SER A 185 1.68 4.34 -14.18
CA SER A 185 0.29 4.19 -14.62
C SER A 185 -0.25 2.79 -14.34
N GLU A 186 0.55 1.75 -14.58
CA GLU A 186 0.18 0.36 -14.24
C GLU A 186 -0.04 0.20 -12.73
N TYR A 187 0.86 0.75 -11.90
CA TYR A 187 0.69 0.72 -10.45
C TYR A 187 -0.54 1.49 -9.95
N GLU A 188 -0.88 2.62 -10.58
CA GLU A 188 -2.11 3.36 -10.25
C GLU A 188 -3.36 2.53 -10.55
N GLU A 189 -3.39 1.81 -11.67
CA GLU A 189 -4.49 0.89 -12.02
C GLU A 189 -4.60 -0.25 -11.00
N ASP A 190 -3.48 -0.88 -10.64
CA ASP A 190 -3.45 -1.94 -9.62
C ASP A 190 -3.94 -1.45 -8.26
N ILE A 191 -3.55 -0.25 -7.84
CA ILE A 191 -4.02 0.36 -6.60
C ILE A 191 -5.54 0.54 -6.64
N GLN A 192 -6.11 1.01 -7.75
CA GLN A 192 -7.56 1.15 -7.88
C GLN A 192 -8.27 -0.21 -7.81
N ASN A 193 -7.74 -1.23 -8.48
CA ASN A 193 -8.28 -2.59 -8.43
C ASN A 193 -8.26 -3.18 -7.01
N ILE A 194 -7.16 -2.97 -6.28
CA ILE A 194 -7.02 -3.39 -4.88
C ILE A 194 -8.03 -2.64 -3.99
N LEU A 195 -8.21 -1.32 -4.18
CA LEU A 195 -9.18 -0.53 -3.42
C LEU A 195 -10.61 -1.02 -3.62
N ILE A 196 -11.00 -1.31 -4.87
CA ILE A 196 -12.32 -1.88 -5.20
C ILE A 196 -12.51 -3.24 -4.51
N THR A 197 -11.49 -4.10 -4.58
CA THR A 197 -11.54 -5.44 -3.98
C THR A 197 -11.63 -5.37 -2.45
N ASN A 198 -10.84 -4.50 -1.81
CA ASN A 198 -10.89 -4.27 -0.36
C ASN A 198 -12.26 -3.75 0.08
N LYS A 199 -12.88 -2.86 -0.71
CA LYS A 199 -14.23 -2.37 -0.42
C LYS A 199 -15.25 -3.53 -0.42
N ARG A 200 -15.22 -4.39 -1.45
CA ARG A 200 -16.10 -5.57 -1.53
C ARG A 200 -15.88 -6.53 -0.36
N MET A 201 -14.63 -6.85 -0.04
CA MET A 201 -14.31 -7.72 1.11
C MET A 201 -14.78 -7.12 2.45
N SER A 202 -14.72 -5.79 2.59
CA SER A 202 -15.25 -5.11 3.78
C SER A 202 -16.77 -5.23 3.88
N GLU A 203 -17.48 -5.11 2.75
CA GLU A 203 -18.93 -5.33 2.69
C GLU A 203 -19.28 -6.78 3.03
N ASP A 204 -18.56 -7.76 2.46
CA ASP A 204 -18.75 -9.19 2.77
C ASP A 204 -18.49 -9.51 4.25
N THR A 205 -17.47 -8.88 4.84
CA THR A 205 -17.17 -9.04 6.26
C THR A 205 -18.30 -8.51 7.14
N ASN A 206 -18.93 -7.40 6.77
CA ASN A 206 -20.08 -6.87 7.49
C ASN A 206 -21.30 -7.78 7.33
N ASN A 207 -21.56 -8.27 6.12
CA ASN A 207 -22.64 -9.24 5.86
C ASN A 207 -22.46 -10.52 6.69
N LEU A 208 -21.23 -11.02 6.79
CA LEU A 208 -20.90 -12.19 7.62
C LEU A 208 -21.09 -11.93 9.12
N LYS A 209 -20.73 -10.73 9.61
CA LYS A 209 -20.98 -10.34 11.00
C LYS A 209 -22.48 -10.33 11.32
N ASP A 210 -23.29 -9.75 10.42
CA ASP A 210 -24.74 -9.73 10.58
C ASP A 210 -25.33 -11.15 10.53
N PHE A 211 -24.84 -12.00 9.64
CA PHE A 211 -25.23 -13.40 9.58
C PHE A 211 -24.91 -14.16 10.89
N ILE A 212 -23.69 -13.99 11.42
CA ILE A 212 -23.28 -14.62 12.68
C ILE A 212 -24.15 -14.12 13.84
N LYS A 213 -24.43 -12.81 13.90
CA LYS A 213 -25.30 -12.23 14.92
C LYS A 213 -26.69 -12.84 14.87
N ASN A 214 -27.31 -12.90 13.69
CA ASN A 214 -28.63 -13.50 13.51
C ASN A 214 -28.65 -14.99 13.90
N LYS A 215 -27.58 -15.73 13.58
CA LYS A 215 -27.47 -17.14 13.94
C LYS A 215 -27.33 -17.34 15.46
N SER A 216 -26.57 -16.49 16.12
CA SER A 216 -26.44 -16.50 17.59
C SER A 216 -27.76 -16.14 18.28
N GLU A 217 -28.52 -15.18 17.76
CA GLU A 217 -29.86 -14.88 18.25
C GLU A 217 -30.82 -16.07 18.11
N LEU A 218 -30.78 -16.78 16.98
CA LEU A 218 -31.58 -17.99 16.76
C LEU A 218 -31.18 -19.12 17.73
N GLU A 219 -29.88 -19.34 17.93
CA GLU A 219 -29.36 -20.32 18.87
C GLU A 219 -29.85 -20.04 20.30
N ASN A 220 -29.79 -18.79 20.74
CA ASN A 220 -30.31 -18.39 22.05
C ASN A 220 -31.81 -18.67 22.21
N ARG A 221 -32.62 -18.39 21.18
CA ARG A 221 -34.06 -18.70 21.19
C ARG A 221 -34.32 -20.21 21.28
N LEU A 222 -33.53 -21.03 20.58
CA LEU A 222 -33.64 -22.48 20.67
C LEU A 222 -33.26 -22.98 22.07
N ILE A 223 -32.19 -22.47 22.66
CA ILE A 223 -31.78 -22.81 24.03
C ILE A 223 -32.90 -22.46 25.03
N GLU A 224 -33.51 -21.27 24.92
CA GLU A 224 -34.64 -20.88 25.76
C GLU A 224 -35.85 -21.79 25.57
N SER A 225 -36.17 -22.14 24.32
CA SER A 225 -37.27 -23.05 23.99
C SER A 225 -37.05 -24.45 24.59
N VAL A 226 -35.83 -24.99 24.49
CA VAL A 226 -35.49 -26.31 25.06
C VAL A 226 -35.61 -26.28 26.57
N LYS A 227 -35.07 -25.27 27.25
CA LYS A 227 -35.21 -25.12 28.71
C LYS A 227 -36.68 -25.04 29.15
N SER A 228 -37.52 -24.34 28.37
CA SER A 228 -38.95 -24.27 28.63
C SER A 228 -39.63 -25.63 28.47
N HIS A 229 -39.24 -26.43 27.47
CA HIS A 229 -39.78 -27.77 27.27
C HIS A 229 -39.34 -28.74 28.37
N GLU A 230 -38.07 -28.70 28.78
CA GLU A 230 -37.55 -29.50 29.90
C GLU A 230 -38.32 -29.20 31.20
N ALA A 231 -38.60 -27.92 31.48
CA ALA A 231 -39.40 -27.54 32.64
C ALA A 231 -40.83 -28.07 32.57
N MET A 232 -41.45 -28.05 31.38
CA MET A 232 -42.79 -28.59 31.17
C MET A 232 -42.83 -30.12 31.29
N GLU A 233 -41.81 -30.81 30.80
CA GLU A 233 -41.67 -32.27 30.91
C GLU A 233 -41.58 -32.70 32.38
N LEU A 234 -40.74 -32.04 33.17
CA LEU A 234 -40.63 -32.29 34.62
C LEU A 234 -41.95 -32.05 35.37
N ASP A 235 -42.71 -31.03 34.98
CA ASP A 235 -44.03 -30.76 35.57
C ASP A 235 -45.03 -31.87 35.20
N LEU A 236 -45.06 -32.29 33.94
CA LEU A 236 -45.91 -33.39 33.49
C LEU A 236 -45.54 -34.72 34.17
N GLU A 237 -44.25 -35.04 34.30
CA GLU A 237 -43.79 -36.22 35.05
C GLU A 237 -44.29 -36.21 36.50
N SER A 238 -44.20 -35.05 37.16
CA SER A 238 -44.70 -34.84 38.52
C SER A 238 -46.22 -35.05 38.61
N GLN A 239 -46.97 -34.53 37.64
CA GLN A 239 -48.42 -34.73 37.57
C GLN A 239 -48.80 -36.19 37.32
N VAL A 240 -48.11 -36.88 36.41
CA VAL A 240 -48.31 -38.32 36.13
C VAL A 240 -48.06 -39.14 37.39
N LEU A 241 -46.96 -38.88 38.10
CA LEU A 241 -46.63 -39.55 39.36
C LEU A 241 -47.75 -39.33 40.40
N ARG A 242 -48.24 -38.10 40.54
CA ARG A 242 -49.35 -37.78 41.45
C ARG A 242 -50.62 -38.54 41.09
N CYS A 243 -51.03 -38.55 39.82
CA CYS A 243 -52.21 -39.28 39.36
C CYS A 243 -52.05 -40.79 39.57
N LYS A 244 -50.85 -41.34 39.31
CA LYS A 244 -50.53 -42.75 39.56
C LYS A 244 -50.71 -43.09 41.03
N THR A 245 -50.18 -42.29 41.95
CA THR A 245 -50.37 -42.47 43.40
C THR A 245 -51.85 -42.42 43.79
N GLN A 246 -52.61 -41.44 43.27
CA GLN A 246 -54.05 -41.31 43.57
C GLN A 246 -54.89 -42.49 43.05
N LEU A 247 -54.58 -43.02 41.86
CA LEU A 247 -55.23 -44.20 41.30
C LEU A 247 -54.95 -45.44 42.15
N PHE A 248 -53.70 -45.62 42.61
CA PHE A 248 -53.35 -46.72 43.49
C PHE A 248 -54.04 -46.62 44.85
N ASP A 249 -54.07 -45.43 45.46
CA ASP A 249 -54.82 -45.22 46.69
C ASP A 249 -56.29 -45.59 46.52
N SER A 250 -56.91 -45.28 45.38
CA SER A 250 -58.32 -45.57 45.12
C SER A 250 -58.61 -47.07 44.84
N ASN A 251 -57.66 -47.81 44.25
CA ASN A 251 -57.81 -49.23 43.90
C ASN A 251 -57.56 -50.22 45.07
N ASP A 252 -57.01 -49.76 46.19
CA ASP A 252 -56.63 -50.60 47.34
C ASP A 252 -57.76 -50.74 48.41
N PHE A 253 -58.95 -50.19 48.17
CA PHE A 253 -60.03 -50.15 49.17
C PHE A 253 -60.96 -51.36 49.09
N TYR A 254 -60.79 -52.29 50.05
CA TYR A 254 -61.63 -53.46 50.33
C TYR A 254 -61.69 -54.50 49.21
N GLN A 255 -61.00 -55.62 49.41
CA GLN A 255 -61.06 -56.78 48.52
C GLN A 255 -61.51 -58.00 49.31
N GLU A 256 -62.63 -58.60 48.91
CA GLU A 256 -63.21 -59.79 49.54
C GLU A 256 -63.11 -61.00 48.62
N PHE A 257 -62.57 -62.10 49.14
CA PHE A 257 -62.36 -63.34 48.42
C PHE A 257 -63.10 -64.48 49.14
N GLU A 258 -63.83 -65.31 48.39
CA GLU A 258 -64.36 -66.56 48.92
C GLU A 258 -63.25 -67.59 49.05
N ILE A 259 -63.09 -68.16 50.25
CA ILE A 259 -62.01 -69.09 50.56
C ILE A 259 -62.50 -70.29 51.37
N LYS A 260 -61.68 -71.35 51.43
CA LYS A 260 -61.84 -72.46 52.37
C LYS A 260 -60.63 -72.56 53.28
N VAL A 261 -60.86 -72.38 54.57
CA VAL A 261 -59.82 -72.37 55.60
C VAL A 261 -59.69 -73.78 56.22
N PHE A 262 -58.47 -74.28 56.34
CA PHE A 262 -58.20 -75.52 57.07
C PHE A 262 -58.16 -75.26 58.58
N SER A 263 -58.93 -76.02 59.35
CA SER A 263 -58.92 -75.98 60.82
C SER A 263 -59.13 -77.39 61.38
N LEU A 264 -58.16 -77.87 62.18
CA LEU A 264 -58.23 -79.14 62.91
C LEU A 264 -58.82 -80.30 62.06
N MET A 265 -58.26 -80.48 60.86
CA MET A 265 -58.64 -81.51 59.87
C MET A 265 -59.99 -81.36 59.14
N MET A 266 -60.70 -80.23 59.28
CA MET A 266 -61.89 -79.92 58.46
C MET A 266 -61.69 -78.70 57.56
N LYS A 267 -62.26 -78.76 56.34
CA LYS A 267 -62.34 -77.62 55.41
C LYS A 267 -63.57 -76.78 55.74
N CYS A 268 -63.39 -75.50 56.02
CA CYS A 268 -64.48 -74.59 56.39
C CYS A 268 -64.61 -73.50 55.34
N LYS A 269 -65.81 -73.31 54.77
CA LYS A 269 -66.07 -72.13 53.92
C LYS A 269 -65.94 -70.85 54.77
N GLY A 270 -65.37 -69.82 54.16
CA GLY A 270 -65.18 -68.52 54.77
C GLY A 270 -64.91 -67.44 53.72
N SER A 271 -64.75 -66.20 54.18
CA SER A 271 -64.27 -65.11 53.35
C SER A 271 -62.97 -64.54 53.90
N MET A 272 -62.12 -64.08 53.00
CA MET A 272 -60.90 -63.35 53.31
C MET A 272 -61.06 -61.93 52.80
N ILE A 273 -60.94 -60.96 53.69
CA ILE A 273 -61.08 -59.55 53.37
C ILE A 273 -59.73 -58.88 53.61
N ILE A 274 -59.18 -58.27 52.57
CA ILE A 274 -58.01 -57.41 52.66
C ILE A 274 -58.51 -55.96 52.73
N LYS A 275 -58.19 -55.26 53.81
CA LYS A 275 -58.64 -53.88 54.02
C LYS A 275 -57.68 -53.09 54.91
N LYS A 276 -57.89 -51.77 55.02
CA LYS A 276 -57.29 -50.96 56.07
C LYS A 276 -58.16 -50.99 57.33
N ASN A 277 -57.52 -51.10 58.48
CA ASN A 277 -58.19 -50.93 59.77
C ASN A 277 -58.42 -49.43 60.07
N ASN A 278 -59.03 -49.12 61.21
CA ASN A 278 -59.33 -47.74 61.61
C ASN A 278 -58.08 -46.88 61.89
N THR A 279 -56.89 -47.49 61.98
CA THR A 279 -55.61 -46.79 62.13
C THR A 279 -54.86 -46.62 60.80
N GLY A 280 -55.47 -47.04 59.67
CA GLY A 280 -54.88 -46.95 58.34
C GLY A 280 -53.91 -48.09 57.98
N GLU A 281 -53.72 -49.08 58.86
CA GLU A 281 -52.85 -50.24 58.62
C GLU A 281 -53.58 -51.32 57.81
N PHE A 282 -52.90 -51.95 56.86
CA PHE A 282 -53.44 -53.09 56.12
C PHE A 282 -53.57 -54.33 57.01
N VAL A 283 -54.71 -55.00 56.90
CA VAL A 283 -55.05 -56.23 57.62
C VAL A 283 -55.74 -57.23 56.70
N ILE A 284 -55.53 -58.51 56.97
CA ILE A 284 -56.28 -59.63 56.40
C ILE A 284 -57.28 -60.11 57.46
N GLU A 285 -58.57 -59.98 57.21
CA GLU A 285 -59.62 -60.56 58.04
C GLU A 285 -60.10 -61.88 57.43
N LEU A 286 -59.91 -62.98 58.15
CA LEU A 286 -60.45 -64.29 57.81
C LEU A 286 -61.74 -64.53 58.62
N LEU A 287 -62.86 -64.65 57.92
CA LEU A 287 -64.17 -64.93 58.48
C LEU A 287 -64.55 -66.37 58.16
N TYR A 288 -64.58 -67.25 59.16
CA TYR A 288 -65.00 -68.63 58.94
C TYR A 288 -65.67 -69.23 60.18
N LYS A 289 -66.72 -70.04 59.98
CA LYS A 289 -67.64 -70.49 61.04
C LYS A 289 -68.22 -69.28 61.81
N THR A 290 -67.92 -69.18 63.11
CA THR A 290 -68.24 -68.05 64.00
C THR A 290 -66.99 -67.28 64.45
N LYS A 291 -65.83 -67.58 63.85
CA LYS A 291 -64.54 -66.96 64.21
C LYS A 291 -64.19 -65.87 63.20
N LYS A 292 -63.71 -64.75 63.73
CA LYS A 292 -63.03 -63.70 62.99
C LYS A 292 -61.58 -63.68 63.43
N GLU A 293 -60.67 -63.96 62.49
CA GLU A 293 -59.23 -63.88 62.70
C GLU A 293 -58.70 -62.68 61.91
N CYS A 294 -57.91 -61.82 62.55
CA CYS A 294 -57.33 -60.63 61.93
C CYS A 294 -55.81 -60.79 61.94
N ILE A 295 -55.18 -60.71 60.77
CA ILE A 295 -53.74 -60.82 60.58
C ILE A 295 -53.24 -59.47 60.08
N PHE A 296 -52.37 -58.80 60.83
CA PHE A 296 -51.77 -57.56 60.39
C PHE A 296 -50.66 -57.85 59.38
N PHE A 297 -50.56 -57.07 58.31
CA PHE A 297 -49.53 -57.30 57.29
C PHE A 297 -48.10 -57.21 57.82
N ARG A 298 -47.87 -56.37 58.84
CA ARG A 298 -46.57 -56.26 59.55
C ARG A 298 -46.14 -57.54 60.27
N GLU A 299 -47.09 -58.44 60.55
CA GLU A 299 -46.87 -59.69 61.28
C GLU A 299 -46.66 -60.88 60.33
N ILE A 300 -46.87 -60.67 59.02
CA ILE A 300 -46.71 -61.71 58.00
C ILE A 300 -45.24 -61.82 57.64
N SER A 301 -44.64 -62.97 57.96
CA SER A 301 -43.27 -63.29 57.61
C SER A 301 -43.13 -63.70 56.14
N ASN A 302 -44.11 -64.44 55.61
CA ASN A 302 -44.08 -64.91 54.23
C ASN A 302 -45.47 -65.33 53.73
N VAL A 303 -45.70 -65.26 52.42
CA VAL A 303 -46.87 -65.83 51.75
C VAL A 303 -46.43 -66.52 50.47
N TYR A 304 -46.85 -67.77 50.27
CA TYR A 304 -46.47 -68.54 49.09
C TYR A 304 -47.52 -69.57 48.70
N GLU A 305 -47.49 -69.96 47.44
CA GLU A 305 -48.30 -71.06 46.92
C GLU A 305 -47.79 -72.41 47.45
N HIS A 306 -48.72 -73.31 47.77
CA HIS A 306 -48.35 -74.62 48.30
C HIS A 306 -47.68 -75.47 47.22
N GLN A 307 -46.44 -75.92 47.45
CA GLN A 307 -45.57 -76.57 46.45
C GLN A 307 -46.20 -77.80 45.75
N ASN A 308 -47.00 -78.57 46.48
CA ASN A 308 -47.57 -79.83 45.98
C ASN A 308 -49.09 -79.78 45.69
N LYS A 309 -49.73 -78.61 45.82
CA LYS A 309 -51.20 -78.51 45.72
C LYS A 309 -51.61 -77.21 45.04
N ASP A 310 -52.18 -77.34 43.84
CA ASP A 310 -52.47 -76.21 42.97
C ASP A 310 -53.65 -75.35 43.41
N ASP A 311 -54.42 -75.75 44.42
CA ASP A 311 -55.59 -75.01 44.89
C ASP A 311 -55.33 -74.23 46.20
N ARG A 312 -54.08 -74.18 46.69
CA ARG A 312 -53.76 -73.68 48.04
C ARG A 312 -52.58 -72.73 48.10
N PHE A 313 -52.65 -71.86 49.10
CA PHE A 313 -51.55 -71.01 49.52
C PHE A 313 -51.41 -71.00 51.03
N VAL A 314 -50.24 -70.57 51.50
CA VAL A 314 -49.87 -70.52 52.92
C VAL A 314 -49.52 -69.09 53.29
N ILE A 315 -50.09 -68.62 54.41
CA ILE A 315 -49.70 -67.38 55.07
C ILE A 315 -48.93 -67.75 56.35
N GLU A 316 -47.70 -67.27 56.49
CA GLU A 316 -46.88 -67.40 57.69
C GLU A 316 -46.88 -66.08 58.45
N TYR A 317 -47.33 -66.08 59.70
CA TYR A 317 -47.43 -64.88 60.53
C TYR A 317 -47.25 -65.23 62.02
N ASN A 318 -46.53 -64.40 62.79
CA ASN A 318 -46.28 -64.62 64.22
C ASN A 318 -45.91 -66.08 64.60
N ASN A 319 -45.00 -66.71 63.84
CA ASN A 319 -44.59 -68.11 63.98
C ASN A 319 -45.74 -69.15 63.86
N LYS A 320 -46.86 -68.77 63.22
CA LYS A 320 -47.98 -69.65 62.86
C LYS A 320 -48.08 -69.74 61.34
N THR A 321 -48.65 -70.83 60.85
CA THR A 321 -48.94 -71.01 59.43
C THR A 321 -50.43 -71.27 59.22
N LYS A 322 -50.99 -70.63 58.19
CA LYS A 322 -52.38 -70.83 57.74
C LYS A 322 -52.39 -71.30 56.30
N GLU A 323 -52.87 -72.52 56.09
CA GLU A 323 -53.18 -73.04 54.77
C GLU A 323 -54.61 -72.66 54.37
N ILE A 324 -54.75 -72.03 53.20
CA ILE A 324 -56.01 -71.55 52.66
C ILE A 324 -56.18 -72.11 51.24
N LEU A 325 -57.38 -72.58 50.93
CA LEU A 325 -57.78 -73.02 49.60
C LEU A 325 -58.61 -71.90 48.95
N ALA A 326 -58.23 -71.48 47.76
CA ALA A 326 -58.91 -70.44 47.00
C ALA A 326 -58.75 -70.71 45.49
N GLU A 327 -59.79 -70.44 44.71
CA GLU A 327 -59.74 -70.60 43.24
C GLU A 327 -58.75 -69.61 42.61
N ASN A 328 -58.70 -68.38 43.12
CA ASN A 328 -57.80 -67.32 42.66
C ASN A 328 -56.52 -67.22 43.52
N LYS A 329 -55.91 -68.35 43.92
CA LYS A 329 -54.76 -68.34 44.84
C LYS A 329 -53.58 -67.48 44.35
N GLY A 330 -53.30 -67.47 43.04
CA GLY A 330 -52.14 -66.77 42.48
C GLY A 330 -52.31 -65.26 42.58
N GLU A 331 -53.51 -64.77 42.25
CA GLU A 331 -53.89 -63.37 42.39
C GLU A 331 -53.84 -62.93 43.85
N ILE A 332 -54.38 -63.74 44.77
CA ILE A 332 -54.37 -63.47 46.21
C ILE A 332 -52.93 -63.40 46.76
N VAL A 333 -52.07 -64.35 46.40
CA VAL A 333 -50.68 -64.40 46.86
C VAL A 333 -49.88 -63.22 46.31
N ALA A 334 -50.00 -62.93 45.01
CA ALA A 334 -49.36 -61.79 44.39
C ALA A 334 -49.77 -60.49 45.07
N ARG A 335 -51.07 -60.34 45.36
CA ARG A 335 -51.62 -59.16 46.02
C ARG A 335 -51.12 -58.98 47.45
N ILE A 336 -51.08 -60.06 48.24
CA ILE A 336 -50.56 -59.99 49.60
C ILE A 336 -49.06 -59.62 49.59
N ARG A 337 -48.28 -60.20 48.68
CA ARG A 337 -46.85 -59.88 48.53
C ARG A 337 -46.61 -58.41 48.13
N GLU A 338 -47.40 -57.89 47.20
CA GLU A 338 -47.34 -56.49 46.77
C GLU A 338 -47.55 -55.55 47.97
N ILE A 339 -48.54 -55.83 48.81
CA ILE A 339 -48.83 -55.02 50.01
C ILE A 339 -47.70 -55.14 51.05
N ILE A 340 -47.11 -56.32 51.24
CA ILE A 340 -45.94 -56.51 52.12
C ILE A 340 -44.76 -55.66 51.63
N GLN A 341 -44.42 -55.72 50.34
CA GLN A 341 -43.32 -54.94 49.74
C GLN A 341 -43.52 -53.43 49.92
N ARG A 342 -44.76 -52.94 49.72
CA ARG A 342 -45.14 -51.55 49.97
C ARG A 342 -44.94 -51.14 51.42
N SER A 343 -45.35 -51.98 52.37
CA SER A 343 -45.19 -51.69 53.81
C SER A 343 -43.72 -51.64 54.25
N GLN A 344 -42.82 -52.24 53.48
CA GLN A 344 -41.37 -52.23 53.70
C GLN A 344 -40.64 -51.12 52.92
N GLY A 345 -41.35 -50.29 52.14
CA GLY A 345 -40.76 -49.22 51.34
C GLY A 345 -39.96 -49.70 50.13
N ILE A 346 -40.11 -50.98 49.74
CA ILE A 346 -39.46 -51.56 48.57
C ILE A 346 -40.39 -51.32 47.39
N TYR A 347 -40.17 -50.21 46.69
CA TYR A 347 -40.79 -49.98 45.38
C TYR A 347 -40.00 -50.78 44.34
N SER A 348 -40.56 -51.87 43.82
CA SER A 348 -40.00 -52.52 42.64
C SER A 348 -40.14 -51.56 41.45
N ILE A 349 -39.01 -51.23 40.83
CA ILE A 349 -38.90 -50.52 39.55
C ILE A 349 -39.57 -51.32 38.45
#